data_AF-A0A7W0WE01-F1
#
_entry.id   AF-A0A7W0WE01-F1
#
_cell.length_a   1.000
_cell.length_b   1.000
_cell.length_c   1.000
_cell.angle_alpha   90.00
_cell.angle_beta   90.00
_cell.angle_gamma   90.00
#
_symmetry.space_group_name_H-M   'P 1'
#
loop_
_entity.id
_entity.type
_entity.pdbx_description
1 polymer ?
#
loop_
_entity_poly.entity_id
_entity_poly.type
_entity_poly.pdbx_seq_one_letter_code
_entity_poly.pdbx_strand_id
1 'polypeptide(L)'
;MADNRLTRYPCPCCGFLTLEERGCWDICDVCFWEDDPLQADDPKFWGGANKMSLYEAQVAYKEIGAKEERVKQYVRSPTPDEIPDTPMWLWSQLHAHFDTNDGSLPELWLTVDTPAAVSVIVRHLLTVGHLSPHVEWSWFDLENQEHPLTDVAEVAARIASHTAEPLHVLLTNIVLGTVPLPDLGMLILPDRVELDYRMGEAWNPLNLVALFTFLAQIAEAVPSMTLTVEDSMLPARQEHFVLTWQLFRQRLKNLPQGAAQ
;
A
#
# COMPACT_ATOMS: atom_id res chain seq x y z
N MET A 1 -31.49 -16.73 12.22
CA MET A 1 -31.53 -15.42 12.90
C MET A 1 -30.90 -14.43 11.95
N ALA A 2 -31.61 -13.38 11.57
CA ALA A 2 -31.18 -12.46 10.51
C ALA A 2 -29.87 -11.77 10.91
N ASP A 3 -28.89 -11.80 10.00
CA ASP A 3 -27.66 -11.02 10.07
C ASP A 3 -28.04 -9.54 9.96
N ASN A 4 -28.25 -8.89 11.10
CA ASN A 4 -28.56 -7.46 11.19
C ASN A 4 -27.27 -6.65 11.21
N ARG A 5 -26.40 -6.84 10.21
CA ARG A 5 -25.35 -5.87 9.89
C ARG A 5 -26.03 -4.75 9.12
N LEU A 6 -26.34 -3.65 9.83
CA LEU A 6 -26.70 -2.39 9.20
C LEU A 6 -25.65 -2.09 8.13
N THR A 7 -26.06 -2.10 6.86
CA THR A 7 -25.16 -1.82 5.74
C THR A 7 -24.89 -0.33 5.77
N ARG A 8 -23.76 0.08 6.34
CA ARG A 8 -23.31 1.47 6.34
C ARG A 8 -22.80 1.87 4.96
N TYR A 9 -22.91 3.15 4.63
CA TYR A 9 -22.43 3.71 3.38
C TYR A 9 -21.04 4.33 3.54
N PRO A 10 -20.17 4.26 2.51
CA PRO A 10 -18.86 4.88 2.57
C PRO A 10 -19.00 6.40 2.51
N CYS A 11 -18.39 7.07 3.47
CA CYS A 11 -18.25 8.53 3.49
C CYS A 11 -17.58 9.01 2.20
N PRO A 12 -18.13 10.00 1.48
CA PRO A 12 -17.57 10.44 0.20
C PRO A 12 -16.19 11.09 0.35
N CYS A 13 -15.86 11.62 1.54
CA CYS A 13 -14.55 12.21 1.82
C CYS A 13 -13.45 11.16 2.09
N CYS A 14 -13.59 10.30 3.10
CA CYS A 14 -12.53 9.35 3.49
C CYS A 14 -12.71 7.92 2.96
N GLY A 15 -13.91 7.55 2.50
CA GLY A 15 -14.21 6.23 1.96
C GLY A 15 -14.58 5.14 2.99
N PHE A 16 -14.51 5.41 4.29
CA PHE A 16 -14.89 4.44 5.35
C PHE A 16 -16.42 4.35 5.52
N LEU A 17 -16.92 3.16 5.88
CA LEU A 17 -18.34 2.83 6.05
C LEU A 17 -18.92 3.41 7.35
N THR A 18 -19.08 4.72 7.42
CA THR A 18 -19.49 5.44 8.64
C THR A 18 -20.91 5.98 8.59
N LEU A 19 -21.51 6.12 7.41
CA LEU A 19 -22.81 6.77 7.24
C LEU A 19 -23.95 5.77 7.34
N GLU A 20 -25.05 6.16 7.97
CA GLU A 20 -26.26 5.32 8.04
C GLU A 20 -27.06 5.40 6.74
N GLU A 21 -27.11 6.61 6.15
CA GLU A 21 -27.76 6.88 4.87
C GLU A 21 -26.94 7.92 4.07
N ARG A 22 -27.08 7.95 2.73
CA ARG A 22 -26.42 8.95 1.88
C ARG A 22 -27.23 10.23 1.77
N GLY A 23 -26.55 11.37 1.74
CA GLY A 23 -27.13 12.70 1.54
C GLY A 23 -27.99 13.16 2.72
N CYS A 24 -27.78 12.60 3.91
CA CYS A 24 -28.60 12.84 5.10
C CYS A 24 -27.92 13.71 6.16
N TRP A 25 -26.88 14.48 5.79
CA TRP A 25 -26.16 15.40 6.69
C TRP A 25 -25.51 14.72 7.90
N ASP A 26 -25.31 13.39 7.84
CA ASP A 26 -24.55 12.64 8.83
C ASP A 26 -23.10 13.13 8.86
N ILE A 27 -22.52 13.22 10.05
CA ILE A 27 -21.11 13.59 10.23
C ILE A 27 -20.28 12.31 10.37
N CYS A 28 -19.33 12.13 9.47
CA CYS A 28 -18.40 11.01 9.51
C CYS A 28 -17.43 11.14 10.71
N ASP A 29 -17.44 10.21 11.64
CA ASP A 29 -16.51 10.20 12.80
C ASP A 29 -15.03 10.09 12.41
N VAL A 30 -14.71 9.62 11.20
CA VAL A 30 -13.33 9.36 10.76
C VAL A 30 -12.66 10.59 10.16
N CYS A 31 -13.40 11.44 9.45
CA CYS A 31 -12.84 12.64 8.81
C CYS A 31 -13.61 13.93 9.12
N PHE A 32 -14.73 13.83 9.84
CA PHE A 32 -15.64 14.91 10.20
C PHE A 32 -16.38 15.57 9.01
N TRP A 33 -16.43 14.91 7.86
CA TRP A 33 -17.24 15.34 6.71
C TRP A 33 -18.73 15.21 7.01
N GLU A 34 -19.49 16.27 6.74
CA GLU A 34 -20.96 16.26 6.83
C GLU A 34 -21.52 15.89 5.45
N ASP A 35 -22.32 14.82 5.37
CA ASP A 35 -22.75 14.24 4.10
C ASP A 35 -23.85 15.07 3.40
N ASP A 36 -23.41 16.18 2.80
CA ASP A 36 -24.23 17.12 2.06
C ASP A 36 -24.55 16.59 0.65
N PRO A 37 -25.83 16.39 0.28
CA PRO A 37 -26.21 15.88 -1.04
C PRO A 37 -25.82 16.83 -2.19
N LEU A 38 -25.78 18.15 -1.96
CA LEU A 38 -25.36 19.11 -3.00
C LEU A 38 -23.86 19.00 -3.27
N GLN A 39 -23.05 18.85 -2.23
CA GLN A 39 -21.60 18.68 -2.37
C GLN A 39 -21.21 17.27 -2.84
N ALA A 40 -22.09 16.27 -2.64
CA ALA A 40 -21.93 14.96 -3.23
C ALA A 40 -22.21 14.97 -4.75
N ASP A 41 -23.20 15.73 -5.21
CA ASP A 41 -23.55 15.88 -6.63
C ASP A 41 -22.55 16.77 -7.39
N ASP A 42 -22.10 17.87 -6.78
CA ASP A 42 -20.99 18.71 -7.27
C ASP A 42 -19.83 18.73 -6.26
N PRO A 43 -18.84 17.83 -6.40
CA PRO A 43 -17.69 17.75 -5.49
C PRO A 43 -16.81 19.00 -5.44
N LYS A 44 -16.96 19.94 -6.37
CA LYS A 44 -16.24 21.22 -6.39
C LYS A 44 -17.07 22.36 -5.81
N PHE A 45 -18.33 22.11 -5.44
CA PHE A 45 -19.20 23.11 -4.84
C PHE A 45 -18.70 23.53 -3.46
N TRP A 46 -18.54 24.85 -3.28
CA TRP A 46 -18.05 25.47 -2.06
C TRP A 46 -19.19 26.17 -1.31
N GLY A 47 -19.18 26.11 0.02
CA GLY A 47 -20.12 26.85 0.87
C GLY A 47 -21.47 26.16 1.13
N GLY A 48 -21.52 24.83 1.13
CA GLY A 48 -22.65 24.02 1.59
C GLY A 48 -22.64 23.82 3.11
N ALA A 49 -23.08 22.65 3.59
CA ALA A 49 -22.93 22.24 4.99
C ALA A 49 -21.45 22.25 5.42
N ASN A 50 -20.56 21.94 4.47
CA ASN A 50 -19.13 22.10 4.63
C ASN A 50 -18.67 23.42 3.98
N LYS A 51 -17.84 24.16 4.70
CA LYS A 51 -17.23 25.39 4.18
C LYS A 51 -16.41 25.11 2.92
N MET A 52 -15.61 24.06 2.93
CA MET A 52 -14.81 23.61 1.79
C MET A 52 -15.59 22.64 0.90
N SER A 53 -15.13 22.46 -0.33
CA SER A 53 -15.65 21.47 -1.27
C SER A 53 -15.27 20.04 -0.87
N LEU A 54 -16.01 19.05 -1.39
CA LEU A 54 -15.71 17.64 -1.15
C LEU A 54 -14.32 17.27 -1.69
N TYR A 55 -13.95 17.80 -2.84
CA TYR A 55 -12.62 17.60 -3.43
C TYR A 55 -11.50 18.11 -2.51
N GLU A 56 -11.63 19.32 -1.98
CA GLU A 56 -10.65 19.87 -1.03
C GLU A 56 -10.59 19.03 0.25
N ALA A 57 -11.74 18.55 0.75
CA ALA A 57 -11.79 17.71 1.94
C ALA A 57 -11.14 16.33 1.73
N GLN A 58 -11.28 15.72 0.54
CA GLN A 58 -10.60 14.47 0.18
C GLN A 58 -9.08 14.64 0.19
N VAL A 59 -8.58 15.74 -0.39
CA VAL A 59 -7.15 16.06 -0.36
C VAL A 59 -6.68 16.29 1.07
N ALA A 60 -7.40 17.12 1.84
CA ALA A 60 -7.05 17.39 3.22
C ALA A 60 -7.06 16.12 4.06
N TYR A 61 -8.04 15.21 3.89
CA TYR A 61 -8.06 13.96 4.63
C TYR A 61 -6.80 13.12 4.40
N LYS A 62 -6.32 13.03 3.16
CA LYS A 62 -5.08 12.31 2.82
C LYS A 62 -3.83 12.97 3.40
N GLU A 63 -3.85 14.28 3.65
CA GLU A 63 -2.68 15.02 4.16
C GLU A 63 -2.70 15.17 5.69
N ILE A 64 -3.86 15.25 6.30
CA ILE A 64 -3.98 15.61 7.73
C ILE A 64 -4.89 14.66 8.53
N GLY A 65 -5.50 13.65 7.89
CA GLY A 65 -6.38 12.67 8.54
C GLY A 65 -7.75 13.22 8.95
N ALA A 66 -8.10 14.43 8.51
CA ALA A 66 -9.39 15.08 8.74
C ALA A 66 -9.76 15.95 7.53
N LYS A 67 -11.02 16.34 7.38
CA LYS A 67 -11.41 17.26 6.30
C LYS A 67 -10.73 18.63 6.41
N GLU A 68 -10.39 19.08 7.63
CA GLU A 68 -9.71 20.36 7.88
C GLU A 68 -9.04 20.38 9.27
N GLU A 69 -8.06 21.27 9.46
CA GLU A 69 -7.24 21.32 10.69
C GLU A 69 -8.06 21.53 11.97
N ARG A 70 -9.04 22.44 11.95
CA ARG A 70 -9.81 22.82 13.15
C ARG A 70 -10.65 21.67 13.75
N VAL A 71 -10.91 20.61 12.97
CA VAL A 71 -11.77 19.50 13.39
C VAL A 71 -11.00 18.24 13.75
N LYS A 72 -9.66 18.24 13.68
CA LYS A 72 -8.83 17.08 14.04
C LYS A 72 -9.08 16.53 15.44
N GLN A 73 -9.41 17.39 16.39
CA GLN A 73 -9.72 16.97 17.76
C GLN A 73 -11.03 16.16 17.89
N TYR A 74 -11.85 16.13 16.84
CA TYR A 74 -13.15 15.42 16.82
C TYR A 74 -13.13 14.14 15.98
N VAL A 75 -12.02 13.82 15.30
CA VAL A 75 -11.92 12.60 14.49
C VAL A 75 -11.39 11.42 15.31
N ARG A 76 -11.68 10.21 14.86
CA ARG A 76 -11.11 8.96 15.37
C ARG A 76 -10.60 8.07 14.24
N SER A 77 -9.79 7.08 14.59
CA SER A 77 -9.44 6.01 13.66
C SER A 77 -10.69 5.18 13.28
N PRO A 78 -10.76 4.67 12.04
CA PRO A 78 -11.82 3.76 11.64
C PRO A 78 -11.72 2.44 12.42
N THR A 79 -12.86 1.84 12.70
CA THR A 79 -12.94 0.48 13.24
C THR A 79 -12.78 -0.55 12.12
N PRO A 80 -12.43 -1.82 12.42
CA PRO A 80 -12.26 -2.84 11.37
C PRO A 80 -13.48 -3.06 10.47
N ASP A 81 -14.69 -2.95 11.03
CA ASP A 81 -15.94 -3.13 10.30
C ASP A 81 -16.28 -1.92 9.40
N GLU A 82 -15.61 -0.78 9.60
CA GLU A 82 -15.77 0.42 8.77
C GLU A 82 -14.86 0.42 7.54
N ILE A 83 -13.96 -0.56 7.40
CA ILE A 83 -13.05 -0.69 6.25
C ILE A 83 -13.76 -1.45 5.12
N PRO A 84 -14.05 -0.82 3.97
CA PRO A 84 -14.75 -1.48 2.87
C PRO A 84 -13.97 -2.67 2.29
N ASP A 85 -14.69 -3.73 1.96
CA ASP A 85 -14.14 -4.93 1.31
C ASP A 85 -14.17 -4.80 -0.22
N THR A 86 -13.52 -3.77 -0.73
CA THR A 86 -13.49 -3.53 -2.19
C THR A 86 -12.11 -3.10 -2.63
N PRO A 87 -11.66 -3.52 -3.83
CA PRO A 87 -10.42 -3.01 -4.41
C PRO A 87 -10.41 -1.50 -4.57
N MET A 88 -11.59 -0.92 -4.81
CA MET A 88 -11.74 0.51 -5.01
C MET A 88 -11.43 1.32 -3.74
N TRP A 89 -11.66 0.78 -2.55
CA TRP A 89 -11.28 1.47 -1.32
C TRP A 89 -9.77 1.66 -1.25
N LEU A 90 -8.99 0.59 -1.35
CA LEU A 90 -7.52 0.67 -1.28
C LEU A 90 -6.98 1.60 -2.38
N TRP A 91 -7.52 1.47 -3.60
CA TRP A 91 -7.17 2.35 -4.71
C TRP A 91 -7.49 3.81 -4.40
N SER A 92 -8.67 4.14 -3.86
CA SER A 92 -9.05 5.52 -3.54
C SER A 92 -8.10 6.19 -2.54
N GLN A 93 -7.51 5.41 -1.63
CA GLN A 93 -6.54 5.90 -0.66
C GLN A 93 -5.19 6.17 -1.33
N LEU A 94 -4.67 5.22 -2.12
CA LEU A 94 -3.26 5.19 -2.51
C LEU A 94 -2.98 5.38 -4.01
N HIS A 95 -3.98 5.50 -4.88
CA HIS A 95 -3.77 5.52 -6.34
C HIS A 95 -2.75 6.57 -6.81
N ALA A 96 -2.66 7.71 -6.13
CA ALA A 96 -1.71 8.78 -6.46
C ALA A 96 -0.23 8.36 -6.34
N HIS A 97 0.07 7.24 -5.66
CA HIS A 97 1.41 6.64 -5.62
C HIS A 97 1.69 5.74 -6.83
N PHE A 98 0.69 5.39 -7.64
CA PHE A 98 0.80 4.36 -8.67
C PHE A 98 0.35 4.80 -10.07
N ASP A 99 -0.65 5.69 -10.18
CA ASP A 99 -1.40 5.86 -11.43
C ASP A 99 -0.84 6.93 -12.38
N THR A 100 -0.19 7.97 -11.85
CA THR A 100 0.23 9.13 -12.62
C THR A 100 1.67 8.94 -13.08
N ASN A 101 1.87 8.55 -14.34
CA ASN A 101 3.22 8.41 -14.89
C ASN A 101 3.87 9.79 -15.08
N ASP A 102 4.66 10.20 -14.10
CA ASP A 102 5.49 11.40 -14.10
C ASP A 102 6.97 11.11 -14.46
N GLY A 103 7.27 9.86 -14.82
CA GLY A 103 8.61 9.37 -15.12
C GLY A 103 9.42 8.96 -13.89
N SER A 104 8.90 9.14 -12.67
CA SER A 104 9.54 8.66 -11.44
C SER A 104 9.46 7.13 -11.30
N LEU A 105 10.31 6.61 -10.41
CA LEU A 105 10.32 5.21 -9.99
C LEU A 105 10.22 5.20 -8.45
N PRO A 106 9.01 5.41 -7.89
CA PRO A 106 8.84 5.38 -6.46
C PRO A 106 9.19 4.02 -5.88
N GLU A 107 9.61 4.02 -4.63
CA GLU A 107 10.10 2.83 -3.93
C GLU A 107 9.18 2.44 -2.77
N LEU A 108 8.86 1.15 -2.67
CA LEU A 108 8.31 0.54 -1.45
C LEU A 108 9.45 -0.07 -0.66
N TRP A 109 9.59 0.29 0.61
CA TRP A 109 10.66 -0.22 1.47
C TRP A 109 10.12 -1.28 2.42
N LEU A 110 10.66 -2.49 2.31
CA LEU A 110 10.38 -3.62 3.20
C LEU A 110 11.54 -3.75 4.19
N THR A 111 11.51 -2.93 5.25
CA THR A 111 12.58 -2.87 6.26
C THR A 111 12.41 -3.94 7.32
N VAL A 112 13.53 -4.53 7.76
CA VAL A 112 13.57 -5.63 8.73
C VAL A 112 14.62 -5.38 9.80
N ASP A 113 14.54 -6.11 10.91
CA ASP A 113 15.47 -6.01 12.04
C ASP A 113 16.66 -6.99 11.96
N THR A 114 16.61 -7.95 11.03
CA THR A 114 17.63 -8.99 10.92
C THR A 114 18.01 -9.27 9.46
N PRO A 115 19.30 -9.48 9.17
CA PRO A 115 19.78 -9.93 7.87
C PRO A 115 19.05 -11.16 7.29
N ALA A 116 18.77 -12.16 8.13
CA ALA A 116 18.11 -13.39 7.70
C ALA A 116 16.69 -13.14 7.15
N ALA A 117 16.01 -12.11 7.65
CA ALA A 117 14.68 -11.73 7.19
C ALA A 117 14.69 -11.17 5.76
N VAL A 118 15.75 -10.47 5.34
CA VAL A 118 15.93 -10.02 3.94
C VAL A 118 15.90 -11.21 2.98
N SER A 119 16.63 -12.28 3.30
CA SER A 119 16.62 -13.50 2.47
C SER A 119 15.23 -14.15 2.41
N VAL A 120 14.41 -14.06 3.46
CA VAL A 120 13.03 -14.59 3.45
C VAL A 120 12.15 -13.77 2.49
N ILE A 121 12.26 -12.44 2.52
CA ILE A 121 11.54 -11.53 1.61
C ILE A 121 11.90 -11.85 0.15
N VAL A 122 13.20 -11.89 -0.17
CA VAL A 122 13.68 -12.18 -1.53
C VAL A 122 13.17 -13.54 -2.03
N ARG A 123 13.21 -14.58 -1.18
CA ARG A 123 12.66 -15.89 -1.55
C ARG A 123 11.18 -15.83 -1.89
N HIS A 124 10.38 -15.08 -1.14
CA HIS A 124 8.96 -14.92 -1.46
C HIS A 124 8.77 -14.24 -2.81
N LEU A 125 9.49 -13.15 -3.08
CA LEU A 125 9.44 -12.42 -4.36
C LEU A 125 9.81 -13.32 -5.55
N LEU A 126 10.80 -14.20 -5.39
CA LEU A 126 11.19 -15.17 -6.41
C LEU A 126 10.16 -16.30 -6.64
N THR A 127 9.19 -16.49 -5.74
CA THR A 127 8.11 -17.48 -5.97
C THR A 127 7.02 -17.00 -6.93
N VAL A 128 6.95 -15.69 -7.18
CA VAL A 128 5.85 -15.07 -7.94
C VAL A 128 6.29 -14.45 -9.26
N GLY A 129 7.59 -14.40 -9.54
CA GLY A 129 8.14 -13.82 -10.77
C GLY A 129 9.50 -14.39 -11.14
N HIS A 130 10.05 -13.89 -12.23
CA HIS A 130 11.34 -14.32 -12.78
C HIS A 130 12.31 -13.15 -12.87
N LEU A 131 13.57 -13.39 -12.56
CA LEU A 131 14.62 -12.41 -12.80
C LEU A 131 14.83 -12.21 -14.29
N SER A 132 14.91 -10.95 -14.72
CA SER A 132 15.22 -10.62 -16.10
C SER A 132 16.59 -11.20 -16.49
N PRO A 133 16.73 -11.82 -17.68
CA PRO A 133 17.98 -12.42 -18.14
C PRO A 133 19.09 -11.39 -18.44
N HIS A 134 18.80 -10.09 -18.31
CA HIS A 134 19.74 -8.98 -18.53
C HIS A 134 20.57 -8.60 -17.29
N VAL A 135 20.38 -9.26 -16.15
CA VAL A 135 21.35 -9.14 -15.05
C VAL A 135 22.64 -9.81 -15.53
N GLU A 136 23.74 -9.06 -15.59
CA GLU A 136 25.06 -9.65 -15.82
C GLU A 136 25.21 -10.81 -14.83
N TRP A 137 25.59 -11.99 -15.33
CA TRP A 137 25.50 -13.27 -14.61
C TRP A 137 26.49 -13.38 -13.44
N SER A 138 26.97 -12.26 -12.95
CA SER A 138 28.18 -12.11 -12.18
C SER A 138 27.98 -10.99 -11.17
N TRP A 139 28.17 -11.30 -9.90
CA TRP A 139 28.22 -10.33 -8.80
C TRP A 139 29.65 -10.31 -8.23
N PHE A 140 30.08 -9.16 -7.70
CA PHE A 140 31.40 -8.98 -7.11
C PHE A 140 31.31 -8.93 -5.59
N ASP A 141 32.06 -9.80 -4.91
CA ASP A 141 32.19 -9.75 -3.46
C ASP A 141 33.06 -8.58 -2.98
N LEU A 142 33.15 -8.40 -1.66
CA LEU A 142 33.98 -7.34 -1.07
C LEU A 142 35.49 -7.56 -1.31
N GLU A 143 35.89 -8.72 -1.81
CA GLU A 143 37.26 -9.02 -2.28
C GLU A 143 37.41 -8.83 -3.80
N ASN A 144 36.38 -8.29 -4.47
CA ASN A 144 36.30 -8.07 -5.91
C ASN A 144 36.41 -9.38 -6.72
N GLN A 145 35.97 -10.51 -6.16
CA GLN A 145 35.86 -11.78 -6.87
C GLN A 145 34.51 -11.88 -7.55
N GLU A 146 34.54 -12.32 -8.81
CA GLU A 146 33.35 -12.55 -9.62
C GLU A 146 32.70 -13.90 -9.26
N HIS A 147 31.42 -13.89 -8.89
CA HIS A 147 30.66 -15.10 -8.60
C HIS A 147 29.42 -15.19 -9.47
N PRO A 148 29.10 -16.38 -10.03
CA PRO A 148 27.90 -16.59 -10.82
C PRO A 148 26.62 -16.26 -10.03
N LEU A 149 25.74 -15.43 -10.60
CA LEU A 149 24.41 -15.12 -10.07
C LEU A 149 23.43 -16.29 -10.29
N THR A 150 23.73 -17.42 -9.64
CA THR A 150 23.00 -18.68 -9.81
C THR A 150 21.85 -18.84 -8.82
N ASP A 151 21.96 -18.21 -7.64
CA ASP A 151 20.91 -18.16 -6.62
C ASP A 151 20.87 -16.78 -5.95
N VAL A 152 19.90 -15.95 -6.33
CA VAL A 152 19.72 -14.61 -5.75
C VAL A 152 19.36 -14.66 -4.27
N ALA A 153 18.78 -15.75 -3.76
CA ALA A 153 18.55 -15.89 -2.32
C ALA A 153 19.87 -16.12 -1.55
N GLU A 154 20.86 -16.79 -2.17
CA GLU A 154 22.22 -16.88 -1.61
C GLU A 154 22.91 -15.51 -1.63
N VAL A 155 22.82 -14.79 -2.74
CA VAL A 155 23.38 -13.43 -2.84
C VAL A 155 22.75 -12.51 -1.80
N ALA A 156 21.42 -12.56 -1.62
CA ALA A 156 20.73 -11.82 -0.57
C ALA A 156 21.26 -12.16 0.82
N ALA A 157 21.54 -13.43 1.11
CA ALA A 157 22.12 -13.83 2.39
C ALA A 157 23.53 -13.23 2.60
N ARG A 158 24.34 -13.18 1.54
CA ARG A 158 25.69 -12.57 1.58
C ARG A 158 25.65 -11.06 1.73
N ILE A 159 24.69 -10.38 1.09
CA ILE A 159 24.47 -8.93 1.24
C ILE A 159 24.06 -8.64 2.67
N ALA A 160 23.12 -9.42 3.18
CA ALA A 160 22.62 -9.29 4.53
C ALA A 160 23.71 -9.52 5.59
N SER A 161 24.67 -10.42 5.33
CA SER A 161 25.85 -10.60 6.21
C SER A 161 27.00 -9.62 5.95
N HIS A 162 26.79 -8.57 5.15
CA HIS A 162 27.83 -7.61 4.75
C HIS A 162 29.08 -8.27 4.15
N THR A 163 28.88 -9.35 3.39
CA THR A 163 29.92 -10.05 2.63
C THR A 163 29.78 -9.84 1.12
N ALA A 164 28.84 -8.97 0.72
CA ALA A 164 28.50 -8.62 -0.65
C ALA A 164 27.97 -7.19 -0.73
N GLU A 165 28.22 -6.52 -1.86
CA GLU A 165 27.61 -5.22 -2.17
C GLU A 165 26.11 -5.34 -2.50
N PRO A 166 25.31 -4.29 -2.24
CA PRO A 166 23.90 -4.26 -2.64
C PRO A 166 23.69 -4.59 -4.12
N LEU A 167 22.61 -5.31 -4.41
CA LEU A 167 22.31 -5.79 -5.76
C LEU A 167 20.92 -5.33 -6.18
N HIS A 168 20.85 -4.66 -7.34
CA HIS A 168 19.59 -4.30 -7.99
C HIS A 168 19.29 -5.28 -9.12
N VAL A 169 18.13 -5.90 -9.09
CA VAL A 169 17.67 -6.83 -10.14
C VAL A 169 16.26 -6.46 -10.60
N LEU A 170 15.91 -6.83 -11.82
CA LEU A 170 14.55 -6.65 -12.34
C LEU A 170 13.77 -7.95 -12.21
N LEU A 171 12.65 -7.90 -11.47
CA LEU A 171 11.68 -8.98 -11.37
C LEU A 171 10.57 -8.78 -12.42
N THR A 172 10.38 -9.77 -13.27
CA THR A 172 9.49 -9.75 -14.44
C THR A 172 8.49 -10.90 -14.41
N ASN A 173 7.46 -10.84 -15.25
CA ASN A 173 6.44 -11.89 -15.36
C ASN A 173 5.78 -12.22 -14.00
N ILE A 174 5.53 -11.19 -13.20
CA ILE A 174 5.01 -11.36 -11.85
C ILE A 174 3.53 -11.72 -11.91
N VAL A 175 3.14 -12.80 -11.24
CA VAL A 175 1.74 -13.23 -11.13
C VAL A 175 1.38 -13.51 -9.68
N LEU A 176 0.44 -12.72 -9.15
CA LEU A 176 -0.09 -12.85 -7.80
C LEU A 176 -1.49 -13.47 -7.86
N GLY A 177 -1.58 -14.77 -7.59
CA GLY A 177 -2.81 -15.54 -7.82
C GLY A 177 -3.12 -15.61 -9.32
N THR A 178 -4.14 -14.87 -9.77
CA THR A 178 -4.48 -14.72 -11.19
C THR A 178 -4.23 -13.32 -11.74
N VAL A 179 -3.66 -12.43 -10.92
CA VAL A 179 -3.48 -11.01 -11.25
C VAL A 179 -2.02 -10.80 -11.68
N PRO A 180 -1.74 -10.44 -12.95
CA PRO A 180 -0.40 -10.05 -13.35
C PRO A 180 -0.03 -8.71 -12.73
N LEU A 181 1.24 -8.53 -12.40
CA LEU A 181 1.79 -7.26 -11.87
C LEU A 181 2.77 -6.67 -12.89
N PRO A 182 2.90 -5.33 -12.95
CA PRO A 182 3.99 -4.69 -13.67
C PRO A 182 5.34 -5.17 -13.12
N ASP A 183 6.39 -5.09 -13.95
CA ASP A 183 7.74 -5.40 -13.51
C ASP A 183 8.14 -4.52 -12.33
N LEU A 184 8.88 -5.11 -11.38
CA LEU A 184 9.38 -4.45 -10.18
C LEU A 184 10.90 -4.52 -10.19
N GLY A 185 11.57 -3.38 -10.05
CA GLY A 185 12.97 -3.39 -9.63
C GLY A 185 13.05 -3.80 -8.17
N MET A 186 14.06 -4.58 -7.82
CA MET A 186 14.27 -5.13 -6.48
C MET A 186 15.71 -4.85 -6.08
N LEU A 187 15.91 -3.84 -5.23
CA LEU A 187 17.20 -3.53 -4.64
C LEU A 187 17.32 -4.24 -3.29
N ILE A 188 18.33 -5.09 -3.17
CA ILE A 188 18.59 -5.88 -1.98
C ILE A 188 19.67 -5.19 -1.16
N LEU A 189 19.30 -4.76 0.05
CA LEU A 189 20.19 -4.14 1.03
C LEU A 189 20.30 -5.01 2.30
N PRO A 190 21.26 -4.74 3.21
CA PRO A 190 21.44 -5.57 4.40
C PRO A 190 20.28 -5.55 5.40
N ASP A 191 19.51 -4.46 5.43
CA ASP A 191 18.44 -4.19 6.39
C ASP A 191 17.05 -4.08 5.75
N ARG A 192 16.96 -4.13 4.41
CA ARG A 192 15.68 -4.02 3.69
C ARG A 192 15.75 -4.54 2.26
N VAL A 193 14.57 -4.75 1.69
CA VAL A 193 14.38 -4.88 0.24
C VAL A 193 13.59 -3.68 -0.23
N GLU A 194 14.08 -2.99 -1.24
CA GLU A 194 13.36 -1.88 -1.89
C GLU A 194 12.76 -2.38 -3.20
N LEU A 195 11.48 -2.08 -3.40
CA LEU A 195 10.76 -2.40 -4.63
C LEU A 195 10.43 -1.11 -5.36
N ASP A 196 11.17 -0.82 -6.44
CA ASP A 196 10.87 0.30 -7.33
C ASP A 196 9.95 -0.15 -8.47
N TYR A 197 9.08 0.76 -8.90
CA TYR A 197 8.11 0.46 -9.96
C TYR A 197 7.85 1.66 -10.84
N ARG A 198 7.46 1.38 -12.08
CA ARG A 198 6.97 2.41 -12.99
C ARG A 198 5.51 2.74 -12.67
N MET A 199 5.24 4.01 -12.39
CA MET A 199 3.87 4.51 -12.29
C MET A 199 3.18 4.55 -13.66
N GLY A 200 1.85 4.44 -13.70
CA GLY A 200 1.06 4.58 -14.91
C GLY A 200 -0.13 3.62 -15.02
N GLU A 201 -0.65 3.53 -16.24
CA GLU A 201 -1.85 2.75 -16.60
C GLU A 201 -1.75 1.24 -16.37
N ALA A 202 -0.53 0.72 -16.16
CA ALA A 202 -0.32 -0.68 -15.82
C ALA A 202 -0.84 -1.03 -14.42
N TRP A 203 -1.03 -0.03 -13.56
CA TRP A 203 -1.61 -0.19 -12.23
C TRP A 203 -3.12 0.05 -12.24
N ASN A 204 -3.84 -0.83 -11.56
CA ASN A 204 -5.27 -0.70 -11.32
C ASN A 204 -5.64 -1.22 -9.91
N PRO A 205 -6.90 -1.06 -9.46
CA PRO A 205 -7.32 -1.50 -8.13
C PRO A 205 -7.01 -2.97 -7.81
N LEU A 206 -7.12 -3.87 -8.80
CA LEU A 206 -6.87 -5.30 -8.60
C LEU A 206 -5.37 -5.59 -8.40
N ASN A 207 -4.49 -4.94 -9.17
CA ASN A 207 -3.04 -5.11 -8.99
C ASN A 207 -2.61 -4.65 -7.59
N LEU A 208 -3.14 -3.51 -7.15
CA LEU A 208 -2.79 -2.94 -5.85
C LEU A 208 -3.22 -3.85 -4.69
N VAL A 209 -4.45 -4.39 -4.74
CA VAL A 209 -4.91 -5.38 -3.75
C VAL A 209 -4.06 -6.64 -3.79
N ALA A 210 -3.73 -7.15 -4.98
CA ALA A 210 -2.92 -8.35 -5.12
C ALA A 210 -1.52 -8.15 -4.51
N LEU A 211 -0.87 -7.01 -4.81
CA LEU A 211 0.41 -6.62 -4.22
C LEU A 211 0.33 -6.53 -2.70
N PHE A 212 -0.64 -5.79 -2.17
CA PHE A 212 -0.78 -5.61 -0.72
C PHE A 212 -1.10 -6.92 0.00
N THR A 213 -1.90 -7.80 -0.62
CA THR A 213 -2.18 -9.14 -0.07
C THR A 213 -0.90 -9.97 -0.02
N PHE A 214 -0.10 -9.96 -1.08
CA PHE A 214 1.16 -10.68 -1.13
C PHE A 214 2.18 -10.12 -0.11
N LEU A 215 2.32 -8.80 -0.03
CA LEU A 215 3.15 -8.15 1.00
C LEU A 215 2.66 -8.52 2.41
N ALA A 216 1.36 -8.69 2.61
CA ALA A 216 0.81 -9.08 3.92
C ALA A 216 1.19 -10.52 4.28
N GLN A 217 1.24 -11.43 3.30
CA GLN A 217 1.75 -12.79 3.49
C GLN A 217 3.23 -12.79 3.86
N ILE A 218 4.04 -11.96 3.20
CA ILE A 218 5.45 -11.78 3.59
C ILE A 218 5.55 -11.25 5.03
N ALA A 219 4.72 -10.27 5.40
CA ALA A 219 4.67 -9.71 6.75
C ALA A 219 4.17 -10.68 7.83
N GLU A 220 3.52 -11.80 7.45
CA GLU A 220 3.18 -12.91 8.34
C GLU A 220 4.37 -13.85 8.53
N ALA A 221 5.12 -14.13 7.46
CA ALA A 221 6.36 -14.91 7.52
C ALA A 221 7.52 -14.15 8.20
N VAL A 222 7.51 -12.83 8.12
CA VAL A 222 8.52 -11.92 8.68
C VAL A 222 7.83 -10.88 9.58
N PRO A 223 7.52 -11.20 10.85
CA PRO A 223 6.77 -10.31 11.73
C PRO A 223 7.44 -8.96 12.03
N SER A 224 8.76 -8.86 11.89
CA SER A 224 9.52 -7.62 12.05
C SER A 224 9.47 -6.70 10.83
N MET A 225 8.92 -7.17 9.70
CA MET A 225 8.86 -6.39 8.47
C MET A 225 7.92 -5.19 8.63
N THR A 226 8.45 -4.00 8.35
CA THR A 226 7.66 -2.78 8.16
C THR A 226 7.60 -2.44 6.67
N LEU A 227 6.45 -1.93 6.22
CA LEU A 227 6.28 -1.41 4.86
C LEU A 227 6.16 0.11 4.93
N THR A 228 7.11 0.79 4.30
CA THR A 228 7.09 2.24 4.11
C THR A 228 7.32 2.57 2.64
N VAL A 229 7.43 3.85 2.35
CA VAL A 229 7.68 4.40 1.01
C VAL A 229 8.84 5.38 1.10
N GLU A 230 9.45 5.73 -0.03
CA GLU A 230 10.62 6.61 -0.09
C GLU A 230 10.46 7.97 0.65
N ASP A 231 11.59 8.48 1.14
CA ASP A 231 11.69 9.70 1.97
C ASP A 231 11.47 11.02 1.19
N SER A 232 11.43 10.97 -0.14
CA SER A 232 11.23 12.15 -1.00
C SER A 232 9.80 12.72 -0.92
N MET A 233 8.87 11.95 -0.36
CA MET A 233 7.47 12.34 -0.21
C MET A 233 7.20 13.22 1.01
N LEU A 234 6.12 14.00 0.94
CA LEU A 234 5.63 14.77 2.08
C LEU A 234 5.34 13.81 3.27
N PRO A 235 5.80 14.12 4.50
CA PRO A 235 5.61 13.24 5.66
C PRO A 235 4.17 12.79 5.88
N ALA A 236 3.22 13.72 5.70
CA ALA A 236 1.79 13.46 5.71
C ALA A 236 1.34 12.32 4.79
N ARG A 237 1.87 12.25 3.57
CA ARG A 237 1.51 11.22 2.59
C ARG A 237 2.13 9.87 2.97
N GLN A 238 3.32 9.88 3.54
CA GLN A 238 3.95 8.66 4.06
C GLN A 238 3.15 8.10 5.24
N GLU A 239 2.75 8.96 6.18
CA GLU A 239 1.89 8.59 7.31
C GLU A 239 0.56 8.01 6.83
N HIS A 240 -0.07 8.62 5.83
CA HIS A 240 -1.30 8.09 5.22
C HIS A 240 -1.10 6.73 4.55
N PHE A 241 0.01 6.53 3.84
CA PHE A 241 0.37 5.24 3.26
C PHE A 241 0.52 4.15 4.33
N VAL A 242 1.31 4.43 5.37
CA VAL A 242 1.57 3.50 6.48
C VAL A 242 0.29 3.17 7.23
N LEU A 243 -0.56 4.17 7.51
CA LEU A 243 -1.86 3.96 8.13
C LEU A 243 -2.77 3.07 7.26
N THR A 244 -2.85 3.35 5.97
CA THR A 244 -3.66 2.56 5.03
C THR A 244 -3.17 1.11 4.97
N TRP A 245 -1.86 0.89 4.96
CA TRP A 245 -1.26 -0.44 5.06
C TRP A 245 -1.66 -1.18 6.35
N GLN A 246 -1.60 -0.51 7.50
CA GLN A 246 -2.00 -1.09 8.78
C GLN A 246 -3.49 -1.47 8.79
N LEU A 247 -4.35 -0.59 8.29
CA LEU A 247 -5.79 -0.83 8.18
C LEU A 247 -6.09 -2.01 7.25
N PHE A 248 -5.42 -2.08 6.10
CA PHE A 248 -5.54 -3.21 5.16
C PHE A 248 -5.18 -4.54 5.84
N ARG A 249 -4.05 -4.61 6.54
CA ARG A 249 -3.65 -5.83 7.28
C ARG A 249 -4.64 -6.19 8.38
N GLN A 250 -5.13 -5.21 9.14
CA GLN A 250 -6.11 -5.44 10.19
C GLN A 250 -7.40 -6.01 9.60
N ARG A 251 -7.83 -5.49 8.44
CA ARG A 251 -9.02 -5.96 7.74
C ARG A 251 -8.87 -7.40 7.24
N LEU A 252 -7.71 -7.75 6.67
CA LEU A 252 -7.41 -9.12 6.23
C LEU A 252 -7.54 -10.13 7.37
N LYS A 253 -7.02 -9.80 8.56
CA LYS A 253 -7.11 -10.66 9.75
C LYS A 253 -8.54 -10.85 10.26
N ASN A 254 -9.43 -9.89 9.98
CA ASN A 254 -10.83 -9.92 10.40
C ASN A 254 -11.78 -10.46 9.32
N LEU A 255 -11.27 -10.85 8.14
CA LEU A 255 -12.09 -11.57 7.16
C LEU A 255 -12.57 -12.90 7.77
N PRO A 256 -13.86 -13.27 7.61
CA PRO A 256 -14.31 -14.58 8.03
C PRO A 256 -13.53 -15.65 7.26
N GLN A 257 -12.82 -16.51 7.99
CA GLN A 257 -12.11 -17.64 7.41
C GLN A 257 -13.14 -18.62 6.81
N GLY A 258 -13.35 -18.58 5.49
CA GLY A 258 -14.24 -19.53 4.81
C GLY A 258 -15.17 -19.00 3.72
N ALA A 259 -14.91 -17.84 3.09
CA ALA A 259 -15.66 -17.40 1.90
C ALA A 259 -14.98 -17.77 0.57
N ALA A 260 -14.25 -18.90 0.55
CA ALA A 260 -13.76 -19.54 -0.67
C ALA A 260 -14.24 -20.99 -0.67
N GLN A 261 -15.39 -21.21 -1.31
CA GLN A 261 -15.80 -22.49 -1.90
C GLN A 261 -16.14 -22.23 -3.36
#